data_AF-A0A949XEQ9-F1
#
_entry.id   AF-A0A949XEQ9-F1
#
_cell.length_a   1.000
_cell.length_b   1.000
_cell.length_c   1.000
_cell.angle_alpha   90.00
_cell.angle_beta   90.00
_cell.angle_gamma   90.00
#
_symmetry.space_group_name_H-M   'P 1'
#
loop_
_entity.id
_entity.type
_entity.pdbx_description
1 polymer ?
#
loop_
_entity_poly.entity_id
_entity_poly.type
_entity_poly.pdbx_seq_one_letter_code
_entity_poly.pdbx_strand_id
1 'polypeptide(L)'
;MMRRILALTMLGWAIAVLVACQKPVLTHKLVVIGNQHSVPLYSDEQTYLQISHEKQQGGVEGLAGSIHSNFSAREIDDQTPVQILSSDDNGAIIQITEGPMKGQSGFVAKQNLD
;
A
#
# COMPACT_ATOMS: atom_id res chain seq x y z
N MET A 1 -55.87 3.31 19.90
CA MET A 1 -54.81 2.27 19.88
C MET A 1 -54.00 2.21 18.58
N MET A 2 -54.44 2.79 17.45
CA MET A 2 -53.71 2.74 16.15
C MET A 2 -52.51 3.69 15.98
N ARG A 3 -52.34 4.72 16.81
CA ARG A 3 -51.24 5.71 16.67
C ARG A 3 -49.88 5.24 17.22
N ARG A 4 -49.84 4.17 18.02
CA ARG A 4 -48.59 3.68 18.64
C ARG A 4 -47.81 2.68 17.78
N ILE A 5 -48.47 2.07 16.79
CA ILE A 5 -47.85 1.06 15.91
C ILE A 5 -47.03 1.73 14.79
N LEU A 6 -47.40 2.96 14.40
CA LEU A 6 -46.76 3.69 13.30
C LEU A 6 -45.38 4.28 13.66
N ALA A 7 -45.09 4.43 14.95
CA ALA A 7 -43.81 4.98 15.42
C ALA A 7 -42.68 3.93 15.48
N LEU A 8 -43.01 2.63 15.55
CA LEU A 8 -42.03 1.55 15.65
C LEU A 8 -41.44 1.12 14.30
N THR A 9 -42.12 1.41 13.19
CA THR A 9 -41.62 1.02 11.85
C THR A 9 -40.60 1.98 11.27
N MET A 10 -40.51 3.23 11.77
CA MET A 10 -39.51 4.21 11.28
C MET A 10 -38.13 4.07 11.93
N LEU A 11 -38.02 3.43 13.11
CA LEU A 11 -36.74 3.29 13.82
C LEU A 11 -35.93 2.04 13.39
N GLY A 12 -36.47 1.22 12.49
CA GLY A 12 -35.75 0.05 11.95
C GLY A 12 -34.89 0.34 10.72
N TRP A 13 -35.12 1.48 10.05
CA TRP A 13 -34.47 1.80 8.77
C TRP A 13 -33.19 2.65 8.91
N ALA A 14 -32.87 3.15 10.11
CA ALA A 14 -31.67 3.95 10.33
C ALA A 14 -30.39 3.11 10.48
N ILE A 15 -30.50 1.80 10.77
CA ILE A 15 -29.33 0.95 11.05
C ILE A 15 -28.83 0.22 9.78
N ALA A 16 -29.66 0.09 8.74
CA ALA A 16 -29.28 -0.63 7.52
C ALA A 16 -28.32 0.14 6.59
N VAL A 17 -28.12 1.44 6.79
CA VAL A 17 -27.31 2.28 5.91
C VAL A 17 -25.81 2.25 6.27
N LEU A 18 -25.43 1.80 7.45
CA LEU A 18 -24.02 1.80 7.90
C LEU A 18 -23.18 0.63 7.38
N VAL A 19 -23.79 -0.42 6.80
CA VAL A 19 -23.05 -1.62 6.36
C VAL A 19 -22.72 -1.60 4.85
N ALA A 20 -23.25 -0.64 4.09
CA ALA A 20 -23.17 -0.65 2.62
C ALA A 20 -21.91 -0.01 2.00
N CYS A 21 -21.01 0.57 2.81
CA CYS A 21 -19.73 1.13 2.32
C CYS A 21 -18.54 0.20 2.61
N GLN A 22 -18.72 -1.11 2.47
CA GLN A 22 -17.57 -1.99 2.27
C GLN A 22 -17.14 -1.83 0.81
N LYS A 23 -16.28 -0.82 0.55
CA LYS A 23 -15.57 -0.72 -0.73
C LYS A 23 -14.96 -2.10 -1.00
N PRO A 24 -15.09 -2.66 -2.22
CA PRO A 24 -14.38 -3.89 -2.56
C PRO A 24 -12.90 -3.63 -2.25
N VAL A 25 -12.37 -4.35 -1.27
CA VAL A 25 -10.94 -4.33 -0.99
C VAL A 25 -10.32 -5.07 -2.15
N LEU A 26 -9.94 -4.33 -3.19
CA LEU A 26 -9.20 -4.87 -4.32
C LEU A 26 -7.84 -5.30 -3.75
N THR A 27 -7.68 -6.61 -3.58
CA THR A 27 -6.43 -7.20 -3.12
C THR A 27 -5.48 -7.24 -4.32
N HIS A 28 -4.46 -6.39 -4.26
CA HIS A 28 -3.39 -6.34 -5.25
C HIS A 28 -2.25 -7.25 -4.80
N LYS A 29 -1.36 -7.59 -5.73
CA LYS A 29 -0.14 -8.32 -5.41
C LYS A 29 1.06 -7.48 -5.78
N LEU A 30 2.13 -7.65 -5.01
CA LEU A 30 3.41 -7.11 -5.38
C LEU A 30 4.01 -7.99 -6.48
N VAL A 31 4.58 -7.34 -7.50
CA VAL A 31 5.27 -8.01 -8.60
C VAL A 31 6.68 -7.47 -8.72
N VAL A 32 7.64 -8.39 -8.81
CA VAL A 32 9.04 -8.06 -9.05
C VAL A 32 9.30 -7.88 -10.54
N ILE A 33 10.11 -6.87 -10.92
CA ILE A 33 10.45 -6.59 -12.32
C ILE A 33 11.93 -6.84 -12.59
N GLY A 34 12.22 -7.41 -13.76
CA GLY A 34 13.59 -7.61 -14.24
C GLY A 34 14.28 -8.74 -13.49
N ASN A 35 15.50 -8.50 -13.00
CA ASN A 35 16.33 -9.49 -12.31
C ASN A 35 16.35 -9.27 -10.78
N GLN A 36 15.31 -8.65 -10.24
CA GLN A 36 15.12 -8.46 -8.81
C GLN A 36 14.50 -9.74 -8.19
N HIS A 37 14.72 -9.95 -6.89
CA HIS A 37 14.12 -11.07 -6.14
C HIS A 37 13.09 -10.63 -5.10
N SER A 38 13.04 -9.33 -4.80
CA SER A 38 12.19 -8.71 -3.79
C SER A 38 11.73 -7.32 -4.25
N VAL A 39 10.60 -6.88 -3.73
CA VAL A 39 10.03 -5.55 -3.97
C VAL A 39 10.45 -4.59 -2.84
N PRO A 40 11.06 -3.43 -3.14
CA PRO A 40 11.41 -2.46 -2.12
C PRO A 40 10.17 -1.70 -1.62
N LEU A 41 9.92 -1.76 -0.31
CA LEU A 41 8.89 -1.02 0.42
C LEU A 41 9.50 0.16 1.16
N TYR A 42 9.30 1.36 0.64
CA TYR A 42 9.77 2.61 1.23
C TYR A 42 8.85 3.05 2.37
N SER A 43 9.37 3.84 3.32
CA SER A 43 8.57 4.41 4.41
C SER A 43 7.44 5.32 3.88
N ASP A 44 7.75 6.09 2.85
CA ASP A 44 6.87 7.09 2.22
C ASP A 44 7.33 7.43 0.79
N GLU A 45 6.49 8.17 0.06
CA GLU A 45 6.76 8.62 -1.31
C GLU A 45 7.97 9.55 -1.40
N GLN A 46 8.18 10.44 -0.42
CA GLN A 46 9.28 11.41 -0.46
C GLN A 46 10.64 10.70 -0.42
N THR A 47 10.75 9.66 0.40
CA THR A 47 11.92 8.78 0.48
C THR A 47 12.16 8.07 -0.85
N TYR A 48 11.11 7.54 -1.48
CA TYR A 48 11.21 6.92 -2.81
C TYR A 48 11.72 7.91 -3.87
N LEU A 49 11.15 9.12 -3.90
CA LEU A 49 11.53 10.16 -4.85
C LEU A 49 12.98 10.59 -4.63
N GLN A 50 13.40 10.86 -3.39
CA GLN A 50 14.77 11.25 -3.09
C GLN A 50 15.78 10.21 -3.62
N ILE A 51 15.57 8.94 -3.29
CA ILE A 51 16.44 7.84 -3.72
C ILE A 51 16.44 7.71 -5.25
N SER A 52 15.29 7.90 -5.88
CA SER A 52 15.17 7.81 -7.34
C SER A 52 15.94 8.95 -8.03
N HIS A 53 15.87 10.17 -7.51
CA HIS A 53 16.63 11.31 -8.01
C HIS A 53 18.13 11.13 -7.80
N GLU A 54 18.57 10.66 -6.62
CA GLU A 54 19.98 10.38 -6.33
C GLU A 54 20.56 9.30 -7.28
N LYS A 55 19.79 8.25 -7.57
CA LYS A 55 20.17 7.22 -8.56
C LYS A 55 20.28 7.78 -9.98
N GLN A 56 19.34 8.64 -10.38
CA GLN A 56 19.31 9.21 -11.73
C GLN A 56 20.40 10.26 -11.98
N GLN A 57 20.78 11.02 -10.95
CA GLN A 57 21.79 12.09 -11.06
C GLN A 57 23.23 11.58 -11.10
N GLY A 58 23.44 10.25 -11.12
CA GLY A 58 24.76 9.66 -11.34
C GLY A 58 25.76 10.05 -10.25
N GLY A 59 25.35 9.96 -8.98
CA GLY A 59 26.19 10.25 -7.81
C GLY A 59 27.63 9.76 -8.00
N VAL A 60 28.56 10.71 -8.02
CA VAL A 60 29.97 10.63 -8.43
C VAL A 60 30.89 9.78 -7.53
N GLU A 61 30.35 8.78 -6.86
CA GLU A 61 31.07 7.74 -6.11
C GLU A 61 30.77 6.35 -6.67
N GLY A 62 30.80 6.21 -8.01
CA GLY A 62 30.84 4.90 -8.64
C GLY A 62 31.94 4.05 -7.96
N LEU A 63 31.53 2.94 -7.32
CA LEU A 63 32.38 1.94 -6.67
C LEU A 63 32.85 2.21 -5.22
N ALA A 64 32.41 3.27 -4.53
CA ALA A 64 32.76 3.45 -3.10
C ALA A 64 31.79 2.70 -2.15
N GLY A 65 31.80 1.37 -2.27
CA GLY A 65 31.38 0.50 -1.18
C GLY A 65 29.91 0.07 -1.24
N SER A 66 29.74 -1.24 -1.20
CA SER A 66 28.54 -2.01 -0.84
C SER A 66 27.95 -1.68 0.55
N ILE A 67 28.09 -0.43 1.03
CA ILE A 67 27.96 0.03 2.43
C ILE A 67 27.49 1.50 2.48
N HIS A 68 26.34 1.83 1.90
CA HIS A 68 25.42 2.71 2.63
C HIS A 68 24.16 1.91 2.97
N SER A 69 24.46 0.81 3.67
CA SER A 69 23.61 -0.04 4.47
C SER A 69 22.33 0.66 4.96
N ASN A 70 21.18 0.02 4.81
CA ASN A 70 19.89 0.43 5.39
C ASN A 70 19.19 1.66 4.78
N PHE A 71 19.33 1.93 3.47
CA PHE A 71 18.37 2.83 2.84
C PHE A 71 16.96 2.23 3.02
N SER A 72 16.07 3.01 3.62
CA SER A 72 14.87 2.65 4.41
C SER A 72 13.80 1.77 3.75
N ALA A 73 14.09 1.20 2.58
CA ALA A 73 13.23 0.26 1.90
C ALA A 73 13.36 -1.14 2.54
N ARG A 74 12.26 -1.65 3.09
CA ARG A 74 12.17 -3.06 3.49
C ARG A 74 11.97 -3.91 2.24
N GLU A 75 12.60 -5.06 2.17
CA GLU A 75 12.39 -5.98 1.06
C GLU A 75 11.17 -6.87 1.36
N ILE A 76 10.23 -6.92 0.41
CA ILE A 76 9.05 -7.79 0.48
C ILE A 76 9.17 -8.86 -0.61
N ASP A 77 8.77 -10.08 -0.31
CA ASP A 77 8.70 -11.17 -1.28
C ASP A 77 7.73 -10.84 -2.43
N ASP A 78 8.06 -11.36 -3.61
CA ASP A 78 7.16 -11.38 -4.75
C ASP A 78 5.81 -12.03 -4.40
N GLN A 79 4.76 -11.63 -5.10
CA GLN A 79 3.39 -12.15 -4.94
C GLN A 79 2.78 -11.90 -3.55
N THR A 80 3.40 -11.07 -2.71
CA THR A 80 2.84 -10.72 -1.40
C THR A 80 1.51 -9.99 -1.56
N PRO A 81 0.42 -10.47 -0.95
CA PRO A 81 -0.88 -9.81 -1.01
C PRO A 81 -0.90 -8.48 -0.26
N VAL A 82 -1.30 -7.42 -0.96
CA VAL A 82 -1.36 -6.05 -0.44
C VAL A 82 -2.70 -5.38 -0.70
N GLN A 83 -3.05 -4.44 0.16
CA GLN A 83 -4.15 -3.51 -0.03
C GLN A 83 -3.58 -2.15 -0.41
N ILE A 84 -4.05 -1.56 -1.51
CA ILE A 84 -3.72 -0.19 -1.85
C ILE A 84 -4.54 0.76 -0.97
N LEU A 85 -3.86 1.60 -0.19
CA LEU A 85 -4.46 2.64 0.64
C LEU A 85 -4.63 3.95 -0.15
N SER A 86 -3.62 4.31 -0.95
CA SER A 86 -3.62 5.48 -1.83
C SER A 86 -2.70 5.22 -3.02
N SER A 87 -2.99 5.77 -4.20
CA SER A 87 -2.14 5.62 -5.38
C SER A 87 -2.10 6.92 -6.19
N ASP A 88 -0.96 7.16 -6.81
CA ASP A 88 -0.65 8.31 -7.64
C ASP A 88 0.12 7.88 -8.91
N ASP A 89 0.74 8.83 -9.61
CA ASP A 89 1.50 8.55 -10.83
C ASP A 89 2.86 7.89 -10.57
N ASN A 90 3.43 8.06 -9.38
CA ASN A 90 4.72 7.51 -8.97
C ASN A 90 4.58 6.09 -8.39
N GLY A 91 3.48 5.80 -7.70
CA GLY A 91 3.27 4.54 -7.02
C GLY A 91 2.01 4.46 -6.18
N ALA A 92 2.11 3.69 -5.10
CA ALA A 92 1.03 3.55 -4.14
C ALA A 92 1.54 3.33 -2.72
N ILE A 93 0.79 3.88 -1.77
CA ILE A 93 0.85 3.48 -0.37
C ILE A 93 0.05 2.18 -0.25
N ILE A 94 0.72 1.13 0.21
CA ILE A 94 0.12 -0.19 0.41
C ILE A 94 0.17 -0.60 1.88
N GLN A 95 -0.71 -1.52 2.24
CA GLN A 95 -0.67 -2.28 3.48
C GLN A 95 -0.58 -3.77 3.17
N ILE A 96 0.37 -4.47 3.79
CA ILE A 96 0.55 -5.91 3.63
C ILE A 96 -0.59 -6.63 4.36
N THR A 97 -1.31 -7.48 3.63
CA THR A 97 -2.51 -8.16 4.17
C THR A 97 -2.23 -9.58 4.66
N GLU A 98 -1.14 -10.19 4.19
CA GLU A 98 -0.73 -11.57 4.51
C GLU A 98 0.79 -11.72 4.66
N GLY A 99 1.24 -12.81 5.30
CA GLY A 99 2.66 -13.11 5.50
C GLY A 99 3.26 -12.54 6.79
N PRO A 100 4.59 -12.71 7.00
CA PRO A 100 5.28 -12.31 8.23
C PRO A 100 5.29 -10.79 8.46
N MET A 101 5.08 -10.01 7.40
CA MET A 101 5.03 -8.55 7.45
C MET A 101 3.60 -7.98 7.45
N LYS A 102 2.58 -8.82 7.68
CA LYS A 102 1.18 -8.39 7.74
C LYS A 102 0.97 -7.20 8.67
N GLY A 103 0.18 -6.23 8.21
CA GLY A 103 -0.16 -4.99 8.90
C GLY A 103 0.85 -3.86 8.69
N GLN A 104 2.04 -4.15 8.15
CA GLN A 104 2.99 -3.12 7.76
C GLN A 104 2.48 -2.34 6.55
N SER A 105 2.78 -1.06 6.51
CA SER A 105 2.42 -0.17 5.40
C SER A 105 3.65 0.57 4.92
N GLY A 106 3.63 0.99 3.66
CA GLY A 106 4.70 1.75 3.05
C GLY A 106 4.38 2.06 1.59
N PHE A 107 5.31 2.73 0.94
CA PHE A 107 5.19 3.13 -0.46
C PHE A 107 5.92 2.13 -1.37
N VAL A 108 5.27 1.73 -2.45
CA VAL A 108 5.85 0.91 -3.52
C VAL A 108 5.67 1.60 -4.86
N ALA A 109 6.66 1.45 -5.74
CA ALA A 109 6.61 2.04 -7.08
C ALA A 109 5.48 1.40 -7.90
N LYS A 110 4.86 2.19 -8.80
CA LYS A 110 3.68 1.78 -9.58
C LYS A 110 3.92 0.50 -10.40
N GLN A 111 5.13 0.37 -10.91
CA GLN A 111 5.57 -0.76 -11.70
C GLN A 111 5.56 -2.08 -10.90
N ASN A 112 5.63 -2.03 -9.57
CA ASN A 112 5.64 -3.21 -8.70
C ASN A 112 4.24 -3.63 -8.22
N LEU A 113 3.18 -3.07 -8.81
CA LEU A 113 1.79 -3.38 -8.49
C LEU A 113 1.11 -4.06 -9.69
N ASP A 114 0.41 -5.16 -9.43
CA ASP A 114 -0.50 -5.86 -10.37
C ASP A 114 -1.97 -5.65 -9.99
#